data_AF-A0A4Y2X0S7-F1
#
_entry.id   AF-A0A4Y2X0S7-F1
#
_cell.length_a   1.000
_cell.length_b   1.000
_cell.length_c   1.000
_cell.angle_alpha   90.00
_cell.angle_beta   90.00
_cell.angle_gamma   90.00
#
_symmetry.space_group_name_H-M   'P 1'
#
loop_
_entity.id
_entity.type
_entity.pdbx_description
1 polymer ?
#
loop_
_entity_poly.entity_id
_entity_poly.type
_entity_poly.pdbx_seq_one_letter_code
_entity_poly.pdbx_strand_id
1 'polypeptide(L)'
;MGISVQNHAYTRFKTAYGGHRKFSVHFRKEIPEIQQQLLDCNTREKLDETTSFLQRAIFHCCQKAYKLKKVKQSSKVTWWRQELDIKKKDMRAVQKRANNTTGSKQTRYQLSFSRKQALYKKLSLRAKRTSLKNFCTQT
;
A
#
# COMPACT_ATOMS: atom_id res chain seq x y z
N MET A 1 -15.65 -8.03 22.71
CA MET A 1 -15.59 -8.32 21.26
C MET A 1 -14.13 -8.33 20.81
N GLY A 2 -13.46 -9.48 20.95
CA GLY A 2 -12.07 -9.64 20.52
C GLY A 2 -12.00 -9.56 19.00
N ILE A 3 -11.29 -8.56 18.47
CA ILE A 3 -11.03 -8.48 17.04
C ILE A 3 -10.08 -9.63 16.74
N SER A 4 -10.60 -10.71 16.15
CA SER A 4 -9.77 -11.76 15.55
C SER A 4 -8.94 -11.10 14.46
N VAL A 5 -7.66 -10.86 14.78
CA VAL A 5 -6.69 -10.34 13.82
C VAL A 5 -6.42 -11.48 12.85
N GLN A 6 -7.17 -11.51 11.74
CA GLN A 6 -6.88 -12.42 10.63
C GLN A 6 -5.45 -12.12 10.16
N ASN A 7 -4.54 -13.04 10.49
CA ASN A 7 -3.15 -13.00 10.08
C ASN A 7 -3.08 -13.32 8.58
N HIS A 8 -3.24 -12.30 7.72
CA HIS A 8 -3.09 -12.48 6.29
C HIS A 8 -1.60 -12.63 5.99
N ALA A 9 -1.14 -13.87 5.79
CA ALA A 9 0.22 -14.13 5.35
C ALA A 9 0.34 -13.73 3.87
N TYR A 10 1.18 -12.73 3.56
CA TYR A 10 1.49 -12.41 2.17
C TYR A 10 2.82 -13.05 1.77
N THR A 11 2.94 -13.38 0.49
CA THR A 11 4.13 -14.05 -0.05
C THR A 11 5.06 -13.04 -0.67
N ARG A 12 6.36 -13.12 -0.38
CA ARG A 12 7.40 -12.31 -1.04
C ARG A 12 8.48 -13.18 -1.67
N PHE A 13 9.07 -12.73 -2.77
CA PHE A 13 10.29 -13.33 -3.31
C PHE A 13 11.50 -13.00 -2.42
N LYS A 14 12.37 -13.98 -2.16
CA LYS A 14 13.65 -13.77 -1.47
C LYS A 14 14.68 -13.23 -2.45
N THR A 15 14.75 -11.91 -2.61
CA THR A 15 15.71 -11.24 -3.51
C THR A 15 17.06 -10.95 -2.85
N ALA A 16 17.12 -10.81 -1.52
CA ALA A 16 18.35 -10.44 -0.81
C ALA A 16 19.48 -11.50 -0.86
N TYR A 17 19.15 -12.76 -1.12
CA TYR A 17 20.10 -13.88 -1.09
C TYR A 17 20.55 -14.32 -2.49
N GLY A 18 20.48 -13.42 -3.48
CA GLY A 18 20.87 -13.67 -4.87
C GLY A 18 19.72 -14.20 -5.74
N GLY A 19 20.07 -14.88 -6.84
CA GLY A 19 19.10 -15.31 -7.86
C GLY A 19 18.93 -14.32 -9.02
N HIS A 20 19.51 -13.12 -8.91
CA HIS A 20 19.47 -12.10 -9.97
C HIS A 20 20.02 -12.60 -11.30
N ARG A 21 21.16 -13.31 -11.31
CA ARG A 21 21.71 -13.90 -12.55
C ARG A 21 20.72 -14.86 -13.21
N LYS A 22 20.05 -15.70 -12.41
CA LYS A 22 19.05 -16.65 -12.91
C LYS A 22 17.82 -15.93 -13.46
N PHE A 23 17.35 -14.88 -12.77
CA PHE A 23 16.31 -14.00 -13.27
C PHE A 23 16.70 -13.37 -14.61
N SER A 24 17.88 -12.75 -14.71
CA SER A 24 18.35 -12.12 -15.94
C SER A 24 18.46 -13.10 -17.10
N VAL A 25 18.94 -14.33 -16.87
CA VAL A 25 19.02 -15.37 -17.91
C VAL A 25 17.63 -15.79 -18.40
N HIS A 26 16.65 -15.93 -17.50
CA HIS A 26 15.29 -16.25 -17.92
C HIS A 26 14.61 -15.08 -18.61
N PHE A 27 14.69 -13.88 -18.03
CA PHE A 27 14.02 -12.69 -18.55
C PHE A 27 14.57 -12.27 -19.91
N ARG A 28 15.89 -12.42 -20.15
CA ARG A 28 16.50 -12.15 -21.47
C ARG A 28 15.85 -12.92 -22.61
N LYS A 29 15.27 -14.09 -22.36
CA LYS A 29 14.58 -14.88 -23.38
C LYS A 29 13.22 -14.29 -23.78
N GLU A 30 12.59 -13.56 -22.87
CA GLU A 30 11.28 -12.93 -23.07
C GLU A 30 11.41 -11.55 -23.76
N ILE A 31 12.59 -10.92 -23.69
CA ILE A 31 12.85 -9.57 -24.22
C ILE A 31 12.46 -9.42 -25.70
N PRO A 32 12.87 -10.32 -26.62
CA PRO A 32 12.56 -10.15 -28.04
C PRO A 32 11.05 -10.10 -28.33
N GLU A 33 10.28 -10.96 -27.67
CA GLU A 33 8.82 -11.00 -27.84
C GLU A 33 8.16 -9.74 -27.28
N ILE A 34 8.59 -9.28 -26.10
CA ILE A 34 8.09 -8.03 -25.50
C ILE A 34 8.40 -6.83 -26.40
N GLN A 35 9.62 -6.77 -26.95
CA GLN A 35 10.02 -5.70 -27.86
C GLN A 35 9.16 -5.71 -29.12
N GLN A 36 8.91 -6.87 -29.70
CA GLN A 36 8.06 -7.00 -30.88
C GLN A 36 6.63 -6.55 -30.59
N GLN A 37 6.02 -7.00 -29.48
CA GLN A 37 4.67 -6.58 -29.10
C GLN A 37 4.56 -5.06 -28.88
N LEU A 38 5.61 -4.42 -28.37
CA LEU A 38 5.66 -2.96 -28.21
C LEU A 38 5.76 -2.22 -29.55
N LEU A 39 6.49 -2.77 -30.53
CA LEU A 39 6.58 -2.19 -31.88
C LEU A 39 5.24 -2.32 -32.63
N ASP A 40 4.56 -3.45 -32.44
CA ASP A 40 3.26 -3.74 -33.07
C ASP A 40 2.08 -3.05 -32.36
N CYS A 41 2.33 -2.36 -31.25
CA CYS A 41 1.30 -1.74 -30.43
C CYS A 41 0.79 -0.43 -31.06
N ASN A 42 -0.37 -0.50 -31.72
CA ASN A 42 -1.02 0.63 -32.38
C ASN A 42 -2.37 1.04 -31.75
N THR A 43 -2.90 0.26 -30.81
CA THR A 43 -4.15 0.55 -30.10
C THR A 43 -3.98 0.54 -28.59
N ARG A 44 -4.94 1.14 -27.89
CA ARG A 44 -4.97 1.15 -26.43
C ARG A 44 -5.13 -0.26 -25.86
N GLU A 45 -5.97 -1.07 -26.48
CA GLU A 45 -6.24 -2.44 -26.06
C GLU A 45 -4.97 -3.28 -26.17
N LYS A 46 -4.20 -3.10 -27.25
CA LYS A 46 -2.92 -3.78 -27.45
C LYS A 46 -1.87 -3.36 -26.42
N LEU A 47 -1.90 -2.10 -25.99
CA LEU A 47 -1.02 -1.60 -24.93
C LEU A 47 -1.34 -2.26 -23.58
N ASP A 48 -2.62 -2.37 -23.23
CA ASP A 48 -3.07 -3.00 -21.98
C ASP A 48 -2.73 -4.51 -21.98
N GLU A 49 -2.89 -5.19 -23.11
CA GLU A 49 -2.46 -6.59 -23.31
C GLU A 49 -0.95 -6.75 -23.14
N THR A 50 -0.16 -5.92 -23.82
CA THR A 50 1.31 -5.97 -23.80
C THR A 50 1.84 -5.69 -22.39
N THR A 51 1.23 -4.73 -21.68
CA THR A 51 1.57 -4.43 -20.28
C THR A 51 1.24 -5.60 -19.36
N SER A 52 0.08 -6.23 -19.56
CA SER A 52 -0.33 -7.43 -18.81
C SER A 52 0.61 -8.62 -19.08
N PHE A 53 1.02 -8.81 -20.34
CA PHE A 53 1.99 -9.81 -20.74
C PHE A 53 3.35 -9.58 -20.06
N LEU A 54 3.88 -8.35 -20.13
CA LEU A 54 5.12 -7.96 -19.47
C LEU A 54 5.10 -8.25 -17.97
N GLN A 55 4.02 -7.86 -17.28
CA GLN A 55 3.87 -8.12 -15.84
C GLN A 55 3.89 -9.62 -15.53
N ARG A 56 3.18 -10.43 -16.33
CA ARG A 56 3.15 -11.90 -16.18
C ARG A 56 4.51 -12.52 -16.46
N ALA A 57 5.22 -12.08 -17.50
CA ALA A 57 6.56 -12.55 -17.84
C ALA A 57 7.57 -12.25 -16.72
N ILE A 58 7.54 -11.04 -16.17
CA ILE A 58 8.36 -10.66 -15.00
C ILE A 58 8.04 -11.56 -13.80
N PHE A 59 6.76 -11.77 -13.52
CA PHE A 59 6.33 -12.57 -12.37
C PHE A 59 6.77 -14.04 -12.50
N HIS A 60 6.59 -14.64 -13.69
CA HIS A 60 7.02 -16.01 -13.98
C HIS A 60 8.54 -16.17 -13.87
N CYS A 61 9.30 -15.22 -14.41
CA CYS A 61 10.76 -15.20 -14.28
C CYS A 61 11.18 -15.09 -12.81
N CYS A 62 10.48 -14.28 -12.02
CA CYS A 62 10.71 -14.17 -10.58
C CYS A 62 10.43 -15.50 -9.85
N GLN A 63 9.37 -16.22 -10.19
CA GLN A 63 9.06 -17.54 -9.61
C GLN A 63 10.14 -18.58 -9.90
N LYS A 64 10.73 -18.56 -11.10
CA LYS A 64 11.84 -19.46 -11.47
C LYS A 64 13.15 -19.09 -10.77
N ALA A 65 13.37 -17.80 -10.53
CA ALA A 65 14.63 -17.28 -10.01
C ALA A 65 14.70 -17.24 -8.48
N TYR A 66 13.60 -16.92 -7.81
CA TYR A 66 13.58 -16.61 -6.38
C TYR A 66 12.68 -17.57 -5.60
N LYS A 67 13.13 -17.99 -4.42
CA LYS A 67 12.29 -18.73 -3.48
C LYS A 67 11.22 -17.81 -2.88
N LEU A 68 10.00 -18.31 -2.76
CA LEU A 68 8.92 -17.63 -2.05
C LEU A 68 9.10 -17.77 -0.53
N LYS A 69 8.87 -16.68 0.21
CA LYS A 69 8.80 -16.66 1.67
C LYS A 69 7.42 -16.14 2.08
N LYS A 70 6.70 -16.93 2.90
CA LYS A 70 5.53 -16.43 3.61
C LYS A 70 6.02 -15.47 4.70
N VAL A 71 5.58 -14.23 4.63
CA VAL A 71 5.87 -13.24 5.67
C VAL A 71 4.67 -13.23 6.61
N LYS A 72 4.94 -13.46 7.89
CA LYS A 72 3.94 -13.20 8.93
C LYS A 72 3.68 -11.70 8.92
N GLN A 73 2.48 -11.30 8.54
CA GLN A 73 2.08 -9.91 8.69
C GLN A 73 2.11 -9.59 10.19
N SER A 74 2.91 -8.60 10.58
CA SER A 74 2.97 -8.17 11.98
C SER A 74 1.55 -7.77 12.41
N SER A 75 0.99 -8.49 13.38
CA SER A 75 -0.27 -8.12 14.04
C SER A 75 -0.15 -6.79 14.79
N LYS A 76 1.08 -6.38 15.12
CA LYS A 76 1.38 -5.08 15.72
C LYS A 76 1.31 -4.02 14.63
N VAL A 77 0.25 -3.20 14.67
CA VAL A 77 0.10 -2.01 13.84
C VAL A 77 1.16 -0.98 14.26
N THR A 78 2.33 -1.01 13.63
CA THR A 78 3.48 -0.17 14.00
C THR A 78 3.29 1.32 13.71
N TRP A 79 2.37 1.66 12.80
CA TRP A 79 2.04 3.06 12.49
C TRP A 79 1.02 3.68 13.45
N TRP A 80 0.28 2.86 14.21
CA TRP A 80 -0.72 3.35 15.15
C TRP A 80 -0.05 3.73 16.47
N ARG A 81 -0.06 5.03 16.79
CA ARG A 81 0.53 5.60 18.01
C ARG A 81 -0.55 6.27 18.85
N GLN A 82 -0.31 6.39 20.15
CA GLN A 82 -1.21 7.07 21.09
C GLN A 82 -1.59 8.48 20.64
N GLU A 83 -0.68 9.21 19.98
CA GLU A 83 -0.96 10.52 19.41
C GLU A 83 -2.11 10.51 18.40
N LEU A 84 -2.19 9.49 17.54
CA LEU A 84 -3.27 9.35 16.56
C LEU A 84 -4.61 9.05 17.26
N ASP A 85 -4.59 8.27 18.35
CA ASP A 85 -5.78 8.03 19.17
C ASP A 85 -6.29 9.32 19.82
N ILE A 86 -5.39 10.13 20.38
CA ILE A 86 -5.75 11.42 20.97
C ILE A 86 -6.39 12.32 19.91
N LYS A 87 -5.74 12.49 18.74
CA LYS A 87 -6.30 13.31 17.65
C LYS A 87 -7.63 12.78 17.12
N LYS A 88 -7.81 11.45 17.08
CA LYS A 88 -9.08 10.82 16.70
C LYS A 88 -10.18 11.10 17.71
N LYS A 89 -9.90 10.97 19.01
CA LYS A 89 -10.84 11.29 20.10
C LYS A 89 -11.22 12.76 20.09
N ASP A 90 -10.25 13.66 19.94
CA ASP A 90 -10.49 15.11 19.84
C ASP A 90 -11.41 15.45 18.66
N MET A 91 -11.15 14.88 17.49
CA MET A 91 -11.96 15.08 16.30
C MET A 91 -13.40 14.59 16.52
N ARG A 92 -13.57 13.39 17.10
CA ARG A 92 -14.90 12.83 17.41
C ARG A 92 -15.66 13.66 18.45
N ALA A 93 -14.97 14.21 19.44
CA ALA A 93 -15.57 15.08 20.44
C ALA A 93 -16.10 16.39 19.83
N VAL A 94 -15.40 16.95 18.83
CA VAL A 94 -15.88 18.12 18.08
C VAL A 94 -17.02 17.75 17.13
N GLN A 95 -16.96 16.58 16.49
CA GLN A 95 -18.05 16.08 15.66
C GLN A 95 -19.35 15.91 16.47
N LYS A 96 -19.27 15.30 17.66
CA LYS A 96 -20.42 15.14 18.56
C LYS A 96 -21.02 16.49 18.95
N ARG A 97 -20.18 17.50 19.24
CA ARG A 97 -20.64 18.86 19.53
C ARG A 97 -21.31 19.53 18.32
N ALA A 98 -20.76 19.35 17.12
CA ALA A 98 -21.35 19.86 15.88
C ALA A 98 -22.72 19.25 15.60
N ASN A 99 -22.90 17.95 15.89
CA ASN A 99 -24.17 17.26 15.66
C ASN A 99 -25.24 17.63 16.70
N ASN A 100 -24.83 17.93 17.94
CA ASN A 100 -25.75 18.23 19.04
C ASN A 100 -26.06 19.73 19.22
N THR A 101 -25.45 20.61 18.41
CA THR A 101 -25.64 22.06 18.50
C THR A 101 -26.41 22.54 17.27
N THR A 102 -27.43 23.38 17.48
CA THR A 102 -28.20 24.03 16.41
C THR A 102 -27.88 25.52 16.36
N GLY A 103 -28.01 26.14 15.19
CA GLY A 103 -27.82 27.59 14.99
C GLY A 103 -26.37 28.02 14.73
N SER A 104 -26.05 29.30 14.92
CA SER A 104 -24.76 29.89 14.50
C SER A 104 -23.52 29.23 15.12
N LYS A 105 -23.63 28.65 16.33
CA LYS A 105 -22.56 27.90 17.00
C LYS A 105 -22.24 26.58 16.28
N GLN A 106 -23.21 26.00 15.56
CA GLN A 106 -23.04 24.76 14.80
C GLN A 106 -21.99 24.93 13.70
N THR A 107 -22.07 26.02 12.92
CA THR A 107 -21.13 26.33 11.83
C THR A 107 -19.69 26.42 12.33
N ARG A 108 -19.48 27.02 13.52
CA ARG A 108 -18.16 27.09 14.16
C ARG A 108 -17.61 25.70 14.51
N TYR A 109 -18.45 24.81 15.03
CA TYR A 109 -18.03 23.44 15.35
C TYR A 109 -17.79 22.60 14.10
N GLN A 110 -18.59 22.75 13.04
CA GLN A 110 -18.38 22.09 11.75
C GLN A 110 -17.05 22.52 11.12
N LEU A 111 -16.73 23.82 11.12
CA LEU A 111 -15.44 24.31 10.62
C LEU A 111 -14.26 23.74 11.43
N SER A 112 -14.40 23.70 12.76
CA SER A 112 -13.38 23.11 13.66
C SER A 112 -13.22 21.60 13.42
N PHE A 113 -14.33 20.89 13.17
CA PHE A 113 -14.33 19.47 12.82
C PHE A 113 -13.58 19.23 11.51
N SER A 114 -13.89 19.97 10.44
CA SER A 114 -13.23 19.84 9.14
C SER A 114 -11.72 20.02 9.24
N ARG A 115 -11.26 21.03 10.00
CA ARG A 115 -9.82 21.25 10.26
C ARG A 115 -9.18 20.08 11.00
N LYS A 116 -9.80 19.60 12.08
CA LYS A 116 -9.29 18.45 12.86
C LYS A 116 -9.30 17.14 12.05
N GLN A 117 -10.31 16.95 11.21
CA GLN A 117 -10.42 15.79 10.33
C GLN A 117 -9.32 15.80 9.27
N ALA A 118 -9.05 16.95 8.63
CA ALA A 118 -7.97 17.10 7.67
C ALA A 118 -6.60 16.81 8.31
N LEU A 119 -6.36 17.36 9.51
CA LEU A 119 -5.12 17.11 10.26
C LEU A 119 -4.95 15.62 10.60
N TYR A 120 -6.00 14.97 11.12
CA TYR A 120 -5.96 13.55 11.45
C TYR A 120 -5.68 12.69 10.20
N LYS A 121 -6.33 12.97 9.07
CA LYS A 121 -6.08 12.28 7.79
C LYS A 121 -4.62 12.45 7.36
N LYS A 122 -4.09 13.67 7.40
CA LYS A 122 -2.68 13.97 7.05
C LYS A 122 -1.70 13.17 7.92
N LEU A 123 -1.89 13.19 9.23
CA LEU A 123 -1.02 12.47 10.18
C LEU A 123 -1.12 10.95 10.00
N SER A 124 -2.32 10.41 9.82
CA SER A 124 -2.53 8.98 9.58
C SER A 124 -1.86 8.52 8.28
N LEU A 125 -1.99 9.29 7.19
CA LEU A 125 -1.34 8.97 5.92
C LEU A 125 0.19 9.01 6.05
N ARG A 126 0.74 10.02 6.73
CA ARG A 126 2.18 10.11 6.99
C ARG A 126 2.67 8.90 7.79
N ALA A 127 1.99 8.55 8.88
CA ALA A 127 2.37 7.42 9.72
C ALA A 127 2.35 6.09 8.94
N LYS A 128 1.30 5.85 8.12
CA LYS A 128 1.22 4.68 7.24
C LYS A 128 2.37 4.62 6.24
N ARG A 129 2.67 5.73 5.54
CA ARG A 129 3.77 5.82 4.58
C ARG A 129 5.13 5.56 5.24
N THR A 130 5.39 6.19 6.39
CA THR A 130 6.63 5.98 7.15
C THR A 130 6.77 4.53 7.59
N SER A 131 5.68 3.92 8.09
CA SER A 131 5.69 2.51 8.47
C SER A 131 5.96 1.58 7.30
N LEU A 132 5.37 1.84 6.13
CA LEU A 132 5.64 1.07 4.92
C LEU A 132 7.10 1.23 4.49
N LYS A 133 7.63 2.45 4.51
CA LYS A 133 9.04 2.71 4.22
C LYS A 133 9.96 1.89 5.14
N ASN A 134 9.74 1.99 6.45
CA ASN A 134 10.53 1.26 7.45
C ASN A 134 10.43 -0.25 7.26
N PHE A 135 9.24 -0.75 6.92
CA PHE A 135 9.03 -2.17 6.62
C PHE A 135 9.82 -2.65 5.41
N CYS A 136 9.93 -1.81 4.37
CA CYS A 136 10.69 -2.12 3.17
C CYS A 136 12.21 -1.98 3.35
N THR A 137 12.68 -1.20 4.33
CA THR A 137 14.11 -0.91 4.54
C THR A 137 14.75 -1.65 5.70
N GLN A 138 13.98 -2.07 6.72
CA GLN A 138 14.49 -2.91 7.80
C GLN A 138 14.63 -4.35 7.27
N THR A 139 15.85 -4.68 6.85
CA THR A 139 16.27 -6.02 6.43
C THR A 139 17.29 -6.55 7.42
#